data_AF-A0A1J4SZC1-F1
#
_entry.id   AF-A0A1J4SZC1-F1
#
_cell.length_a   1.000
_cell.length_b   1.000
_cell.length_c   1.000
_cell.angle_alpha   90.00
_cell.angle_beta   90.00
_cell.angle_gamma   90.00
#
_symmetry.space_group_name_H-M   'P 1'
#
loop_
_entity.id
_entity.type
_entity.pdbx_description
1 polymer ?
#
loop_
_entity_poly.entity_id
_entity_poly.type
_entity_poly.pdbx_seq_one_letter_code
_entity_poly.pdbx_strand_id
1 'polypeptide(L)'
;MNMRERYGSMLLSLSALTITMLLLAACAQVKLAAVPPGEVTEAQIGTATALEKRFHSVLYYPNEIALNFPGYIVGVEKSPRETITPEGQVAFSPVYAELSAGLRHDADRLKTNRKLLFISHIMKDYGREYGAGNCALYDIYTDVNGKSLMPAQACIEGSLRGPPQMAVFSYGWKALATLRAAMEHDIDDASKRGAPYTHVFIMVMGWNTYQSEAIRNFSSIVGNAVLASNGAFRPLFIGLTWPSRWSDSALINLFSFCDKKNDADELGLSWLGALLKEVAVPLSRAKGLRVVVTGHSFGARATSMAACAGAVLARPAGTPAIGQGGAQGGAQGGGQGGNQGGRGGVDLLIGLQGAYAINRITGRWTPDGAYFPKGCDAVQHLVLTASKNDKAVSSEIFADYTGELGTYDKICADNSTRFSCGAADAKGNIGLNPLPQAARAYIDASQLITYNAFDSGGGAHSDIYRRETGELLWNLILRYAPPR
;
A
#
# COMPACT_ATOMS: atom_id res chain seq x y z
N MET A 1 14.89 48.59 54.63
CA MET A 1 14.71 48.50 53.16
C MET A 1 13.44 49.23 52.80
N ASN A 2 13.58 50.32 52.05
CA ASN A 2 12.54 51.32 51.89
C ASN A 2 11.43 50.79 50.96
N MET A 3 10.17 51.03 51.29
CA MET A 3 9.02 50.51 50.50
C MET A 3 9.13 50.95 49.02
N ARG A 4 9.71 52.13 48.75
CA ARG A 4 10.02 52.64 47.41
C ARG A 4 10.98 51.77 46.59
N GLU A 5 11.95 51.10 47.21
CA GLU A 5 12.91 50.24 46.47
C GLU A 5 12.25 48.94 46.00
N ARG A 6 11.29 48.40 46.76
CA ARG A 6 10.55 47.18 46.37
C ARG A 6 9.58 47.43 45.21
N TYR A 7 8.94 48.60 45.17
CA TYR A 7 8.07 48.96 44.04
C TYR A 7 8.87 49.21 42.75
N GLY A 8 10.06 49.80 42.86
CA GLY A 8 10.95 50.02 41.71
C GLY A 8 11.40 48.72 41.04
N SER A 9 11.86 47.73 41.81
CA SER A 9 12.33 46.46 41.23
C SER A 9 11.18 45.62 40.64
N MET A 10 9.99 45.71 41.22
CA MET A 10 8.80 44.99 40.75
C MET A 10 8.27 45.57 39.43
N LEU A 11 8.28 46.90 39.27
CA LEU A 11 7.91 47.56 38.01
C LEU A 11 8.90 47.24 36.89
N LEU A 12 10.20 47.28 37.16
CA LEU A 12 11.24 46.89 36.19
C LEU A 12 11.12 45.43 35.74
N SER A 13 10.77 44.52 36.66
CA SER A 13 10.58 43.10 36.36
C SER A 13 9.32 42.86 35.51
N LEU A 14 8.22 43.57 35.79
CA LEU A 14 7.02 43.50 34.96
C LEU A 14 7.24 44.05 33.55
N SER A 15 7.95 45.18 33.42
CA SER A 15 8.27 45.77 32.13
C SER A 15 9.14 44.85 31.29
N ALA A 16 10.17 44.23 31.89
CA ALA A 16 11.03 43.27 31.21
C ALA A 16 10.22 42.05 30.73
N LEU A 17 9.37 41.47 31.59
CA LEU A 17 8.54 40.32 31.23
C LEU A 17 7.58 40.62 30.07
N THR A 18 6.98 41.82 30.09
CA THR A 18 6.02 42.26 29.06
C THR A 18 6.73 42.47 27.71
N ILE A 19 7.93 43.06 27.72
CA ILE A 19 8.76 43.23 26.52
C ILE A 19 9.20 41.86 25.97
N THR A 20 9.62 40.93 26.83
CA THR A 20 9.99 39.57 26.39
C THR A 20 8.79 38.83 25.79
N MET A 21 7.59 38.93 26.38
CA MET A 21 6.38 38.34 25.80
C MET A 21 5.99 38.98 24.45
N LEU A 22 6.13 40.30 24.31
CA LEU A 22 5.86 41.01 23.06
C LEU A 22 6.88 40.63 21.96
N LEU A 23 8.15 40.45 22.31
CA LEU A 23 9.19 39.98 21.38
C LEU A 23 8.96 38.53 20.94
N LEU A 24 8.55 37.65 21.86
CA LEU A 24 8.19 36.27 21.54
C LEU A 24 6.92 36.20 20.66
N ALA A 25 5.93 37.05 20.90
CA ALA A 25 4.74 37.15 20.05
C ALA A 25 5.03 37.74 18.66
N ALA A 26 5.96 38.70 18.57
CA ALA A 26 6.37 39.30 17.30
C ALA A 26 7.22 38.35 16.44
N CYS A 27 8.02 37.46 17.04
CA CYS A 27 8.74 36.41 16.32
C CYS A 27 7.83 35.24 15.89
N ALA A 28 6.67 35.07 16.53
CA ALA A 28 5.73 33.99 16.20
C ALA A 28 4.81 34.32 15.00
N GLN A 29 4.74 35.58 14.56
CA GLN A 29 3.96 35.99 13.39
C GLN A 29 4.81 36.02 12.12
N VAL A 30 5.36 34.86 11.73
CA VAL A 30 5.62 34.65 10.31
C VAL A 30 4.24 34.58 9.65
N LYS A 31 3.83 35.67 8.98
CA LYS A 31 2.68 35.63 8.08
C LYS A 31 2.98 34.58 7.02
N LEU A 32 2.43 33.37 7.17
CA LEU A 32 2.31 32.47 6.03
C LEU A 32 1.59 33.28 4.95
N ALA A 33 2.24 33.40 3.79
CA ALA A 33 1.61 34.01 2.63
C ALA A 33 0.24 33.38 2.45
N ALA A 34 -0.80 34.22 2.32
CA ALA A 34 -2.14 33.73 2.06
C ALA A 34 -2.07 32.90 0.78
N VAL A 35 -2.40 31.61 0.91
CA VAL A 35 -2.44 30.70 -0.22
C VAL A 35 -3.54 31.18 -1.17
N PRO A 36 -3.24 31.37 -2.46
CA PRO A 36 -4.24 31.78 -3.44
C PRO A 36 -5.49 30.89 -3.40
N PRO A 37 -6.70 31.45 -3.56
CA PRO A 37 -7.92 30.66 -3.67
C PRO A 37 -7.80 29.62 -4.80
N GLY A 38 -7.92 28.33 -4.45
CA GLY A 38 -7.93 27.23 -5.42
C GLY A 38 -6.71 26.29 -5.37
N GLU A 39 -5.67 26.62 -4.61
CA GLU A 39 -4.55 25.69 -4.37
C GLU A 39 -4.90 24.66 -3.29
N VAL A 40 -4.33 23.46 -3.38
CA VAL A 40 -4.50 22.39 -2.40
C VAL A 40 -3.30 22.36 -1.46
N THR A 41 -3.56 22.64 -0.19
CA THR A 41 -2.62 22.50 0.91
C THR A 41 -2.94 21.25 1.71
N GLU A 42 -1.94 20.74 2.42
CA GLU A 42 -2.13 19.67 3.40
C GLU A 42 -3.24 20.02 4.41
N ALA A 43 -3.38 21.29 4.80
CA ALA A 43 -4.37 21.70 5.78
C ALA A 43 -5.80 21.59 5.22
N GLN A 44 -6.00 21.96 3.95
CA GLN A 44 -7.31 21.94 3.28
C GLN A 44 -7.84 20.53 3.07
N ILE A 45 -6.97 19.55 2.87
CA ILE A 45 -7.36 18.14 2.72
C ILE A 45 -7.15 17.35 4.01
N GLY A 46 -6.80 17.99 5.12
CA GLY A 46 -6.72 17.31 6.43
C GLY A 46 -5.53 16.36 6.58
N THR A 47 -4.38 16.67 5.97
CA THR A 47 -3.13 15.90 6.02
C THR A 47 -1.94 16.70 6.59
N ALA A 48 -2.18 17.90 7.16
CA ALA A 48 -1.13 18.80 7.68
C ALA A 48 -0.55 18.43 9.06
N THR A 49 -1.11 17.44 9.70
CA THR A 49 -0.76 16.99 11.06
C THR A 49 0.60 16.31 11.07
N ALA A 50 1.29 16.36 12.21
CA ALA A 50 2.61 15.73 12.33
C ALA A 50 2.59 14.22 12.06
N LEU A 51 1.48 13.55 12.37
CA LEU A 51 1.27 12.14 12.07
C LEU A 51 1.02 11.92 10.58
N GLU A 52 0.13 12.72 9.98
CA GLU A 52 -0.25 12.58 8.58
C GLU A 52 0.95 12.85 7.65
N LYS A 53 1.78 13.86 7.95
CA LYS A 53 3.03 14.16 7.22
C LYS A 53 4.01 12.98 7.12
N ARG A 54 3.93 12.00 8.02
CA ARG A 54 4.78 10.80 7.97
C ARG A 54 4.36 9.81 6.86
N PHE A 55 3.19 10.00 6.22
CA PHE A 55 2.69 9.13 5.15
C PHE A 55 2.98 9.64 3.73
N HIS A 56 3.56 10.83 3.60
CA HIS A 56 4.09 11.40 2.35
C HIS A 56 5.49 11.99 2.51
N SER A 57 6.25 11.44 3.47
CA SER A 57 7.65 11.76 3.77
C SER A 57 8.60 11.73 2.56
N VAL A 58 8.32 10.91 1.55
CA VAL A 58 9.12 10.81 0.31
C VAL A 58 9.08 12.11 -0.50
N LEU A 59 8.04 12.92 -0.35
CA LEU A 59 7.95 14.24 -0.98
C LEU A 59 8.84 15.27 -0.29
N TYR A 60 9.04 15.11 1.03
CA TYR A 60 9.89 15.98 1.84
C TYR A 60 11.37 15.64 1.73
N TYR A 61 11.69 14.35 1.67
CA TYR A 61 13.07 13.86 1.71
C TYR A 61 13.34 12.86 0.57
N PRO A 62 13.16 13.25 -0.71
CA PRO A 62 13.24 12.34 -1.86
C PRO A 62 14.63 11.70 -2.05
N ASN A 63 15.67 12.28 -1.45
CA ASN A 63 17.04 11.79 -1.51
C ASN A 63 17.42 10.89 -0.30
N GLU A 64 16.65 10.95 0.79
CA GLU A 64 16.90 10.16 2.01
C GLU A 64 15.98 8.94 2.07
N ILE A 65 14.72 9.16 1.71
CA ILE A 65 13.67 8.16 1.73
C ILE A 65 13.48 7.70 0.29
N ALA A 66 14.21 6.67 -0.11
CA ALA A 66 14.25 6.19 -1.48
C ALA A 66 14.37 4.66 -1.52
N LEU A 67 13.92 4.07 -2.63
CA LEU A 67 14.21 2.67 -2.93
C LEU A 67 15.67 2.52 -3.39
N ASN A 68 16.32 1.43 -2.99
CA ASN A 68 17.65 1.04 -3.45
C ASN A 68 17.63 0.25 -4.78
N PHE A 69 16.50 0.23 -5.48
CA PHE A 69 16.30 -0.37 -6.80
C PHE A 69 15.22 0.42 -7.57
N PRO A 70 15.17 0.32 -8.91
CA PRO A 70 14.16 1.01 -9.70
C PRO A 70 12.73 0.57 -9.35
N GLY A 71 11.82 1.53 -9.25
CA GLY A 71 10.42 1.24 -8.96
C GLY A 71 9.58 2.49 -8.73
N TYR A 72 8.41 2.29 -8.13
CA TYR A 72 7.47 3.37 -7.80
C TYR A 72 6.97 3.25 -6.37
N ILE A 73 6.76 4.39 -5.73
CA ILE A 73 6.02 4.49 -4.47
C ILE A 73 4.68 5.16 -4.74
N VAL A 74 3.60 4.42 -4.51
CA VAL A 74 2.22 4.95 -4.54
C VAL A 74 1.82 5.31 -3.11
N GLY A 75 1.70 6.60 -2.84
CA GLY A 75 1.19 7.13 -1.59
C GLY A 75 -0.32 7.21 -1.59
N VAL A 76 -0.95 6.56 -0.63
CA VAL A 76 -2.37 6.69 -0.33
C VAL A 76 -2.53 7.39 1.01
N GLU A 77 -3.46 8.32 1.10
CA GLU A 77 -3.80 9.04 2.32
C GLU A 77 -5.31 9.01 2.57
N LYS A 78 -5.75 9.45 3.75
CA LYS A 78 -7.16 9.38 4.17
C LYS A 78 -7.64 10.70 4.73
N SER A 79 -8.68 11.25 4.12
CA SER A 79 -9.17 12.60 4.41
C SER A 79 -10.68 12.63 4.53
N PRO A 80 -11.27 13.65 5.21
CA PRO A 80 -12.70 13.84 5.24
C PRO A 80 -13.29 13.91 3.84
N ARG A 81 -14.36 13.17 3.58
CA ARG A 81 -14.95 13.00 2.25
C ARG A 81 -15.28 14.35 1.61
N GLU A 82 -15.88 15.22 2.38
CA GLU A 82 -16.28 16.58 2.03
C GLU A 82 -15.12 17.49 1.61
N THR A 83 -13.87 17.11 1.89
CA THR A 83 -12.67 17.88 1.50
C THR A 83 -12.03 17.42 0.19
N ILE A 84 -12.26 16.17 -0.22
CA ILE A 84 -11.54 15.54 -1.36
C ILE A 84 -12.46 15.09 -2.50
N THR A 85 -13.78 15.03 -2.27
CA THR A 85 -14.76 14.67 -3.29
C THR A 85 -16.12 15.28 -2.97
N PRO A 86 -16.82 15.85 -3.97
CA PRO A 86 -18.23 16.19 -3.85
C PRO A 86 -19.05 14.94 -3.57
N GLU A 87 -20.19 15.15 -2.91
CA GLU A 87 -21.15 14.09 -2.65
C GLU A 87 -21.59 13.43 -3.98
N GLY A 88 -21.69 12.10 -3.98
CA GLY A 88 -22.13 11.33 -5.15
C GLY A 88 -21.08 11.10 -6.26
N GLN A 89 -19.85 11.61 -6.17
CA GLN A 89 -18.83 11.42 -7.23
C GLN A 89 -18.03 10.12 -7.15
N VAL A 90 -18.18 9.33 -6.09
CA VAL A 90 -17.56 7.99 -6.01
C VAL A 90 -18.40 7.03 -6.83
N ALA A 91 -17.94 6.71 -8.04
CA ALA A 91 -18.57 5.72 -8.89
C ALA A 91 -18.17 4.30 -8.48
N PHE A 92 -19.13 3.37 -8.54
CA PHE A 92 -18.93 1.97 -8.20
C PHE A 92 -18.98 1.08 -9.44
N SER A 93 -18.12 0.06 -9.47
CA SER A 93 -18.02 -0.89 -10.58
C SER A 93 -19.16 -1.92 -10.54
N PRO A 94 -19.53 -2.55 -11.67
CA PRO A 94 -20.56 -3.59 -11.68
C PRO A 94 -20.26 -4.77 -10.73
N VAL A 95 -18.98 -5.04 -10.46
CA VAL A 95 -18.53 -6.08 -9.50
C VAL A 95 -19.16 -5.86 -8.12
N TYR A 96 -19.44 -4.61 -7.74
CA TYR A 96 -20.14 -4.28 -6.49
C TYR A 96 -21.47 -5.06 -6.35
N ALA A 97 -22.22 -5.25 -7.44
CA ALA A 97 -23.49 -5.97 -7.43
C ALA A 97 -23.32 -7.49 -7.26
N GLU A 98 -22.12 -8.02 -7.52
CA GLU A 98 -21.79 -9.45 -7.44
C GLU A 98 -21.12 -9.84 -6.12
N LEU A 99 -20.80 -8.86 -5.26
CA LEU A 99 -20.17 -9.11 -3.96
C LEU A 99 -21.08 -9.92 -3.03
N SER A 100 -20.46 -10.83 -2.27
CA SER A 100 -21.09 -11.50 -1.13
C SER A 100 -21.57 -10.48 -0.10
N ALA A 101 -22.53 -10.86 0.76
CA ALA A 101 -23.08 -9.96 1.78
C ALA A 101 -21.99 -9.33 2.65
N GLY A 102 -20.97 -10.12 3.02
CA GLY A 102 -19.81 -9.65 3.77
C GLY A 102 -18.98 -8.59 3.05
N LEU A 103 -18.56 -8.89 1.82
CA LEU A 103 -17.80 -7.95 1.00
C LEU A 103 -18.60 -6.69 0.64
N ARG A 104 -19.91 -6.84 0.48
CA ARG A 104 -20.82 -5.74 0.23
C ARG A 104 -20.92 -4.81 1.44
N HIS A 105 -20.92 -5.34 2.66
CA HIS A 105 -20.86 -4.52 3.88
C HIS A 105 -19.61 -3.63 3.88
N ASP A 106 -18.43 -4.20 3.60
CA ASP A 106 -17.19 -3.43 3.50
C ASP A 106 -17.22 -2.41 2.36
N ALA A 107 -17.78 -2.79 1.21
CA ALA A 107 -17.94 -1.87 0.08
C ALA A 107 -18.97 -0.76 0.34
N ASP A 108 -20.02 -1.01 1.13
CA ASP A 108 -21.00 0.01 1.53
C ASP A 108 -20.42 1.05 2.48
N ARG A 109 -19.38 0.67 3.23
CA ARG A 109 -18.63 1.64 4.02
C ARG A 109 -17.95 2.67 3.12
N LEU A 110 -17.48 2.32 1.91
CA LEU A 110 -16.99 3.35 0.97
C LEU A 110 -18.05 4.39 0.58
N LYS A 111 -19.34 4.07 0.65
CA LYS A 111 -20.42 5.04 0.38
C LYS A 111 -20.67 5.98 1.54
N THR A 112 -20.56 5.46 2.76
CA THR A 112 -21.02 6.13 3.98
C THR A 112 -19.90 6.63 4.89
N ASN A 113 -18.66 6.21 4.65
CA ASN A 113 -17.52 6.60 5.48
C ASN A 113 -17.28 8.11 5.38
N ARG A 114 -17.10 8.74 6.54
CA ARG A 114 -16.80 10.17 6.66
C ARG A 114 -15.42 10.52 6.14
N LYS A 115 -14.50 9.54 6.09
CA LYS A 115 -13.19 9.70 5.48
C LYS A 115 -13.01 8.67 4.37
N LEU A 116 -12.31 9.06 3.30
CA LEU A 116 -11.98 8.18 2.18
C LEU A 116 -10.48 8.15 1.93
N LEU A 117 -10.00 6.98 1.51
CA LEU A 117 -8.67 6.84 0.94
C LEU A 117 -8.59 7.46 -0.47
N PHE A 118 -7.47 8.09 -0.80
CA PHE A 118 -7.14 8.65 -2.12
C PHE A 118 -5.64 8.54 -2.39
N ILE A 119 -5.26 8.49 -3.67
CA ILE A 119 -3.85 8.55 -4.08
C ILE A 119 -3.38 10.00 -3.91
N SER A 120 -2.41 10.23 -3.03
CA SER A 120 -1.84 11.56 -2.80
C SER A 120 -0.61 11.83 -3.68
N HIS A 121 0.23 10.84 -3.89
CA HIS A 121 1.41 10.99 -4.72
C HIS A 121 1.87 9.67 -5.34
N ILE A 122 2.64 9.79 -6.41
CA ILE A 122 3.35 8.69 -7.05
C ILE A 122 4.79 9.15 -7.30
N MET A 123 5.73 8.57 -6.57
CA MET A 123 7.15 8.78 -6.80
C MET A 123 7.71 7.71 -7.73
N LYS A 124 8.61 8.14 -8.61
CA LYS A 124 9.49 7.27 -9.39
C LYS A 124 10.86 7.25 -8.74
N ASP A 125 11.29 6.06 -8.39
CA ASP A 125 12.62 5.78 -7.86
C ASP A 125 13.49 5.15 -8.94
N TYR A 126 14.69 5.68 -9.13
CA TYR A 126 15.65 5.14 -10.08
C TYR A 126 16.62 4.13 -9.46
N GLY A 127 16.53 3.90 -8.14
CA GLY A 127 17.43 2.99 -7.42
C GLY A 127 18.89 3.48 -7.37
N ARG A 128 19.12 4.80 -7.51
CA ARG A 128 20.45 5.40 -7.53
C ARG A 128 20.86 5.81 -6.12
N GLU A 129 22.17 6.00 -5.93
CA GLU A 129 22.74 6.45 -4.66
C GLU A 129 22.06 7.75 -4.20
N TYR A 130 21.71 7.81 -2.91
CA TYR A 130 20.99 8.94 -2.29
C TYR A 130 19.72 9.38 -3.03
N GLY A 131 19.01 8.45 -3.68
CA GLY A 131 17.79 8.77 -4.44
C GLY A 131 18.02 9.72 -5.62
N ALA A 132 19.25 9.79 -6.15
CA ALA A 132 19.59 10.76 -7.19
C ALA A 132 18.68 10.64 -8.41
N GLY A 133 17.98 11.74 -8.74
CA GLY A 133 17.06 11.82 -9.87
C GLY A 133 15.65 11.30 -9.59
N ASN A 134 15.35 10.87 -8.36
CA ASN A 134 14.00 10.55 -7.94
C ASN A 134 13.07 11.75 -8.14
N CYS A 135 11.84 11.46 -8.54
CA CYS A 135 10.91 12.49 -8.96
C CYS A 135 9.45 12.07 -8.76
N ALA A 136 8.57 13.05 -8.63
CA ALA A 136 7.13 12.85 -8.56
C ALA A 136 6.52 12.77 -9.98
N LEU A 137 5.85 11.66 -10.26
CA LEU A 137 4.98 11.50 -11.44
C LEU A 137 3.62 12.17 -11.21
N TYR A 138 3.18 12.16 -9.95
CA TYR A 138 1.93 12.73 -9.51
C TYR A 138 2.10 13.20 -8.06
N ASP A 139 1.59 14.38 -7.75
CA ASP A 139 1.61 14.95 -6.41
C ASP A 139 0.45 15.94 -6.27
N ILE A 140 -0.46 15.68 -5.34
CA ILE A 140 -1.58 16.58 -5.04
C ILE A 140 -1.17 17.86 -4.31
N TYR A 141 0.02 17.88 -3.71
CA TYR A 141 0.57 19.02 -2.98
C TYR A 141 1.32 20.00 -3.90
N THR A 142 1.08 19.90 -5.20
CA THR A 142 1.48 20.90 -6.18
C THR A 142 0.36 21.89 -6.40
N ASP A 143 0.69 23.17 -6.57
CA ASP A 143 -0.32 24.16 -6.91
C ASP A 143 -0.89 23.93 -8.34
N VAL A 144 -1.94 24.68 -8.68
CA VAL A 144 -2.59 24.59 -10.00
C VAL A 144 -1.68 25.06 -11.15
N ASN A 145 -0.63 25.83 -10.83
CA ASN A 145 0.36 26.33 -11.77
C ASN A 145 1.58 25.40 -11.90
N GLY A 146 1.60 24.29 -11.14
CA GLY A 146 2.67 23.29 -11.14
C GLY A 146 3.86 23.63 -10.25
N LYS A 147 3.76 24.63 -9.38
CA LYS A 147 4.75 24.87 -8.33
C LYS A 147 4.56 23.82 -7.23
N SER A 148 5.56 22.96 -7.07
CA SER A 148 5.57 22.02 -5.95
C SER A 148 5.68 22.79 -4.62
N LEU A 149 4.81 22.46 -3.66
CA LEU A 149 4.95 22.93 -2.28
C LEU A 149 5.98 22.09 -1.51
N MET A 150 6.49 21.02 -2.14
CA MET A 150 7.38 20.03 -1.55
C MET A 150 8.75 20.01 -2.25
N PRO A 151 9.83 19.57 -1.56
CA PRO A 151 11.16 19.41 -2.16
C PRO A 151 11.24 18.46 -3.36
N ALA A 152 10.36 17.46 -3.45
CA ALA A 152 10.30 16.56 -4.60
C ALA A 152 10.00 17.31 -5.91
N GLN A 153 10.81 17.02 -6.92
CA GLN A 153 10.69 17.61 -8.25
C GLN A 153 9.80 16.76 -9.15
N ALA A 154 9.16 17.39 -10.13
CA ALA A 154 8.43 16.70 -11.19
C ALA A 154 9.37 15.85 -12.05
N CYS A 155 8.94 14.67 -12.49
CA CYS A 155 9.72 13.85 -13.43
C CYS A 155 9.85 14.51 -14.81
N ILE A 156 8.86 15.33 -15.18
CA ILE A 156 8.88 16.17 -16.38
C ILE A 156 8.58 17.59 -15.91
N GLU A 157 9.45 18.53 -16.23
CA GLU A 157 9.28 19.92 -15.79
C GLU A 157 7.91 20.47 -16.24
N GLY A 158 7.18 21.07 -15.30
CA GLY A 158 5.83 21.61 -15.55
C GLY A 158 4.72 20.56 -15.74
N SER A 159 5.00 19.25 -15.57
CA SER A 159 3.98 18.20 -15.73
C SER A 159 3.08 18.01 -14.52
N LEU A 160 3.57 18.37 -13.33
CA LEU A 160 2.77 18.33 -12.12
C LEU A 160 1.76 19.49 -12.16
N ARG A 161 0.50 19.14 -11.98
CA ARG A 161 -0.59 20.09 -11.76
C ARG A 161 -1.50 19.49 -10.73
N GLY A 162 -1.62 20.16 -9.60
CA GLY A 162 -2.50 19.73 -8.53
C GLY A 162 -3.96 19.66 -8.98
N PRO A 163 -4.76 18.79 -8.35
CA PRO A 163 -6.20 18.84 -8.54
C PRO A 163 -6.78 20.15 -7.98
N PRO A 164 -7.89 20.65 -8.52
CA PRO A 164 -8.79 21.48 -7.74
C PRO A 164 -9.16 20.76 -6.43
N GLN A 165 -9.33 21.47 -5.31
CA GLN A 165 -9.57 20.90 -3.97
C GLN A 165 -10.64 19.80 -3.93
N MET A 166 -11.74 19.97 -4.66
CA MET A 166 -12.85 19.02 -4.73
C MET A 166 -12.71 17.96 -5.84
N ALA A 167 -11.51 17.77 -6.39
CA ALA A 167 -11.25 16.77 -7.41
C ALA A 167 -10.14 15.78 -7.00
N VAL A 168 -9.63 15.89 -5.77
CA VAL A 168 -8.51 15.06 -5.26
C VAL A 168 -8.78 13.57 -5.43
N PHE A 169 -9.98 13.10 -5.06
CA PHE A 169 -10.32 11.68 -5.20
C PHE A 169 -10.36 11.24 -6.66
N SER A 170 -11.03 11.99 -7.55
CA SER A 170 -11.16 11.62 -8.96
C SER A 170 -9.84 11.75 -9.74
N TYR A 171 -8.93 12.63 -9.30
CA TYR A 171 -7.57 12.74 -9.85
C TYR A 171 -6.71 11.51 -9.59
N GLY A 172 -7.05 10.66 -8.62
CA GLY A 172 -6.41 9.35 -8.46
C GLY A 172 -6.44 8.49 -9.74
N TRP A 173 -7.47 8.64 -10.59
CA TRP A 173 -7.52 7.97 -11.88
C TRP A 173 -6.49 8.51 -12.89
N LYS A 174 -6.27 9.84 -12.87
CA LYS A 174 -5.20 10.46 -13.65
C LYS A 174 -3.84 10.00 -13.14
N ALA A 175 -3.65 9.88 -11.83
CA ALA A 175 -2.43 9.36 -11.23
C ALA A 175 -2.13 7.93 -11.71
N LEU A 176 -3.12 7.03 -11.70
CA LEU A 176 -2.97 5.67 -12.23
C LEU A 176 -2.68 5.63 -13.73
N ALA A 177 -3.27 6.53 -14.52
CA ALA A 177 -2.96 6.66 -15.94
C ALA A 177 -1.50 7.08 -16.17
N THR A 178 -1.01 8.07 -15.41
CA THR A 178 0.39 8.51 -15.45
C THR A 178 1.34 7.41 -15.05
N LEU A 179 1.04 6.69 -13.96
CA LEU A 179 1.83 5.54 -13.51
C LEU A 179 1.92 4.47 -14.60
N ARG A 180 0.80 4.11 -15.24
CA ARG A 180 0.81 3.13 -16.33
C ARG A 180 1.75 3.54 -17.45
N ALA A 181 1.66 4.79 -17.92
CA ALA A 181 2.49 5.28 -19.01
C ALA A 181 3.98 5.26 -18.63
N ALA A 182 4.32 5.64 -17.40
CA ALA A 182 5.68 5.57 -16.89
C ALA A 182 6.20 4.12 -16.81
N MET A 183 5.38 3.20 -16.30
CA MET A 183 5.72 1.78 -16.23
C MET A 183 5.95 1.18 -17.62
N GLU A 184 5.06 1.50 -18.57
CA GLU A 184 5.19 1.03 -19.95
C GLU A 184 6.49 1.52 -20.59
N HIS A 185 6.81 2.80 -20.42
CA HIS A 185 8.08 3.37 -20.87
C HIS A 185 9.28 2.65 -20.25
N ASP A 186 9.28 2.43 -18.94
CA ASP A 186 10.41 1.80 -18.25
C ASP A 186 10.58 0.34 -18.63
N ILE A 187 9.49 -0.39 -18.87
CA ILE A 187 9.54 -1.77 -19.39
C ILE A 187 10.17 -1.81 -20.78
N ASP A 188 9.75 -0.92 -21.67
CA ASP A 188 10.27 -0.86 -23.04
C ASP A 188 11.74 -0.43 -23.08
N ASP A 189 12.11 0.55 -22.26
CA ASP A 189 13.50 1.01 -22.11
C ASP A 189 14.41 -0.09 -21.55
N ALA A 190 13.99 -0.78 -20.49
CA ALA A 190 14.74 -1.88 -19.90
C ALA A 190 14.96 -3.03 -20.91
N SER A 191 13.94 -3.34 -21.71
CA SER A 191 14.03 -4.32 -22.80
C SER A 191 15.05 -3.90 -23.87
N LYS A 192 14.99 -2.64 -24.33
CA LYS A 192 15.94 -2.09 -25.33
C LYS A 192 17.39 -2.08 -24.83
N ARG A 193 17.61 -1.88 -23.54
CA ARG A 193 18.95 -1.92 -22.91
C ARG A 193 19.47 -3.33 -22.63
N GLY A 194 18.74 -4.38 -23.03
CA GLY A 194 19.14 -5.77 -22.80
C GLY A 194 19.01 -6.22 -21.34
N ALA A 195 18.28 -5.47 -20.52
CA ALA A 195 18.04 -5.77 -19.11
C ALA A 195 16.54 -5.78 -18.79
N PRO A 196 15.72 -6.61 -19.50
CA PRO A 196 14.27 -6.59 -19.32
C PRO A 196 13.88 -6.97 -17.90
N TYR A 197 12.82 -6.33 -17.40
CA TYR A 197 12.15 -6.75 -16.18
C TYR A 197 11.59 -8.16 -16.35
N THR A 198 11.58 -8.94 -15.27
CA THR A 198 11.01 -10.29 -15.27
C THR A 198 9.60 -10.35 -14.68
N HIS A 199 9.27 -9.39 -13.81
CA HIS A 199 8.01 -9.34 -13.07
C HIS A 199 7.55 -7.90 -12.86
N VAL A 200 6.26 -7.69 -12.67
CA VAL A 200 5.73 -6.57 -11.89
C VAL A 200 5.50 -7.06 -10.46
N PHE A 201 6.16 -6.43 -9.50
CA PHE A 201 6.11 -6.84 -8.09
C PHE A 201 5.49 -5.75 -7.23
N ILE A 202 4.41 -6.06 -6.55
CA ILE A 202 3.63 -5.10 -5.75
C ILE A 202 3.69 -5.48 -4.29
N MET A 203 3.98 -4.50 -3.42
CA MET A 203 4.13 -4.74 -1.99
C MET A 203 3.39 -3.72 -1.12
N VAL A 204 2.76 -4.21 -0.04
CA VAL A 204 2.04 -3.38 0.95
C VAL A 204 2.42 -3.78 2.36
N MET A 205 2.82 -2.81 3.19
CA MET A 205 3.12 -3.03 4.62
C MET A 205 1.87 -2.94 5.50
N GLY A 206 2.02 -3.48 6.71
CA GLY A 206 0.98 -3.62 7.71
C GLY A 206 0.62 -2.36 8.51
N TRP A 207 -0.05 -2.63 9.62
CA TRP A 207 -0.44 -1.65 10.62
C TRP A 207 0.80 -1.01 11.26
N ASN A 208 0.68 0.26 11.66
CA ASN A 208 1.71 1.00 12.40
C ASN A 208 3.03 1.24 11.65
N THR A 209 3.02 1.19 10.31
CA THR A 209 4.21 1.43 9.48
C THR A 209 4.12 2.77 8.76
N TYR A 210 4.98 3.72 9.10
CA TYR A 210 5.10 4.98 8.37
C TYR A 210 5.66 4.78 6.97
N GLN A 211 5.55 5.77 6.10
CA GLN A 211 6.05 5.64 4.72
C GLN A 211 7.58 5.40 4.69
N SER A 212 8.36 6.12 5.48
CA SER A 212 9.82 5.93 5.56
C SER A 212 10.20 4.52 6.00
N GLU A 213 9.52 4.00 7.01
CA GLU A 213 9.69 2.63 7.49
C GLU A 213 9.25 1.61 6.44
N ALA A 214 8.12 1.83 5.77
CA ALA A 214 7.63 0.96 4.71
C ALA A 214 8.64 0.86 3.56
N ILE A 215 9.23 1.98 3.15
CA ILE A 215 10.25 2.01 2.08
C ILE A 215 11.51 1.25 2.51
N ARG A 216 11.99 1.43 3.75
CA ARG A 216 13.10 0.63 4.29
C ARG A 216 12.79 -0.87 4.30
N ASN A 217 11.56 -1.23 4.66
CA ASN A 217 11.08 -2.61 4.69
C ASN A 217 11.00 -3.20 3.28
N PHE A 218 10.48 -2.44 2.30
CA PHE A 218 10.47 -2.82 0.90
C PHE A 218 11.88 -3.09 0.38
N SER A 219 12.81 -2.17 0.65
CA SER A 219 14.21 -2.30 0.25
C SER A 219 14.89 -3.53 0.83
N SER A 220 14.60 -3.85 2.10
CA SER A 220 15.14 -5.04 2.75
C SER A 220 14.59 -6.31 2.13
N ILE A 221 13.27 -6.41 1.97
CA ILE A 221 12.61 -7.63 1.51
C ILE A 221 12.91 -7.92 0.03
N VAL A 222 12.69 -6.94 -0.83
CA VAL A 222 12.88 -7.10 -2.27
C VAL A 222 14.38 -7.17 -2.61
N GLY A 223 15.21 -6.38 -1.93
CA GLY A 223 16.67 -6.46 -2.08
C GLY A 223 17.19 -7.86 -1.76
N ASN A 224 16.75 -8.46 -0.66
CA ASN A 224 17.12 -9.83 -0.31
C ASN A 224 16.59 -10.87 -1.31
N ALA A 225 15.38 -10.71 -1.86
CA ALA A 225 14.87 -11.60 -2.90
C ALA A 225 15.66 -11.48 -4.23
N VAL A 226 16.06 -10.26 -4.60
CA VAL A 226 16.94 -10.01 -5.76
C VAL A 226 18.30 -10.68 -5.57
N LEU A 227 18.90 -10.54 -4.38
CA LEU A 227 20.18 -11.19 -4.03
C LEU A 227 20.06 -12.71 -4.07
N ALA A 228 19.02 -13.29 -3.47
CA ALA A 228 18.74 -14.73 -3.49
C ALA A 228 18.62 -15.28 -4.92
N SER A 229 18.09 -14.47 -5.84
CA SER A 229 17.90 -14.87 -7.24
C SER A 229 19.19 -14.89 -8.08
N ASN A 230 20.30 -14.37 -7.56
CA ASN A 230 21.55 -14.15 -8.33
C ASN A 230 21.30 -13.41 -9.66
N GLY A 231 20.40 -12.42 -9.66
CA GLY A 231 20.08 -11.59 -10.83
C GLY A 231 18.99 -12.15 -11.76
N ALA A 232 18.44 -13.34 -11.49
CA ALA A 232 17.31 -13.90 -12.23
C ALA A 232 15.99 -13.14 -11.95
N PHE A 233 15.88 -12.52 -10.78
CA PHE A 233 14.75 -11.68 -10.39
C PHE A 233 15.10 -10.20 -10.59
N ARG A 234 14.44 -9.57 -11.58
CA ARG A 234 14.55 -8.15 -11.90
C ARG A 234 13.14 -7.55 -11.95
N PRO A 235 12.51 -7.28 -10.81
CA PRO A 235 11.16 -6.78 -10.78
C PRO A 235 11.10 -5.30 -11.17
N LEU A 236 10.04 -4.91 -11.89
CA LEU A 236 9.53 -3.54 -11.81
C LEU A 236 8.70 -3.44 -10.54
N PHE A 237 9.24 -2.76 -9.53
CA PHE A 237 8.65 -2.71 -8.20
C PHE A 237 7.61 -1.60 -8.04
N ILE A 238 6.54 -1.87 -7.29
CA ILE A 238 5.58 -0.88 -6.81
C ILE A 238 5.35 -1.10 -5.31
N GLY A 239 5.78 -0.15 -4.49
CA GLY A 239 5.45 -0.10 -3.07
C GLY A 239 4.23 0.78 -2.86
N LEU A 240 3.19 0.27 -2.18
CA LEU A 240 2.05 1.10 -1.78
C LEU A 240 2.12 1.39 -0.29
N THR A 241 2.04 2.67 0.05
CA THR A 241 2.00 3.17 1.43
C THR A 241 0.64 3.79 1.72
N TRP A 242 0.19 3.70 2.97
CA TRP A 242 -1.17 4.08 3.39
C TRP A 242 -1.15 4.54 4.85
N PRO A 243 -2.17 5.29 5.34
CA PRO A 243 -2.17 5.85 6.69
C PRO A 243 -2.48 4.76 7.73
N SER A 244 -1.51 3.88 7.94
CA SER A 244 -1.64 2.64 8.71
C SER A 244 -1.49 2.87 10.21
N ARG A 245 -1.27 4.10 10.69
CA ARG A 245 -1.15 4.42 12.13
C ARG A 245 -2.24 5.38 12.57
N TRP A 246 -2.69 5.24 13.81
CA TRP A 246 -3.77 6.05 14.39
C TRP A 246 -3.29 7.08 15.41
N SER A 247 -2.32 6.72 16.26
CA SER A 247 -1.72 7.64 17.23
C SER A 247 -0.32 7.19 17.65
N ASP A 248 0.42 8.07 18.33
CA ASP A 248 1.69 7.73 18.99
C ASP A 248 1.51 7.19 20.42
N SER A 249 0.26 7.03 20.89
CA SER A 249 -0.05 6.59 22.25
C SER A 249 -0.41 5.10 22.32
N ALA A 250 0.27 4.35 23.20
CA ALA A 250 0.11 2.90 23.32
C ALA A 250 -1.28 2.44 23.83
N LEU A 251 -2.00 3.29 24.59
CA LEU A 251 -3.30 2.98 25.21
C LEU A 251 -4.48 2.96 24.20
N ILE A 252 -4.33 3.55 23.01
CA ILE A 252 -5.39 3.64 21.98
C ILE A 252 -5.33 2.45 20.99
N ASN A 253 -4.32 1.59 21.12
CA ASN A 253 -3.97 0.60 20.10
C ASN A 253 -5.06 -0.46 19.85
N LEU A 254 -5.81 -0.92 20.87
CA LEU A 254 -6.84 -1.96 20.67
C LEU A 254 -8.08 -1.44 19.92
N PHE A 255 -8.54 -0.22 20.20
CA PHE A 255 -9.66 0.39 19.45
C PHE A 255 -9.27 0.73 18.01
N SER A 256 -8.02 1.16 17.80
CA SER A 256 -7.52 1.45 16.45
C SER A 256 -7.34 0.21 15.58
N PHE A 257 -7.28 -0.99 16.18
CA PHE A 257 -7.15 -2.24 15.43
C PHE A 257 -8.33 -2.46 14.49
N CYS A 258 -9.58 -2.31 14.98
CA CYS A 258 -10.78 -2.49 14.18
C CYS A 258 -10.87 -1.45 13.05
N ASP A 259 -10.54 -0.19 13.32
CA ASP A 259 -10.54 0.86 12.30
C ASP A 259 -9.48 0.62 11.23
N LYS A 260 -8.28 0.14 11.60
CA LYS A 260 -7.19 -0.09 10.64
C LYS A 260 -7.36 -1.35 9.82
N LYS A 261 -7.94 -2.37 10.44
CA LYS A 261 -8.44 -3.57 9.78
C LYS A 261 -9.43 -3.20 8.66
N ASN A 262 -10.33 -2.29 8.97
CA ASN A 262 -11.31 -1.72 8.05
C ASN A 262 -10.68 -0.85 6.94
N ASP A 263 -9.68 -0.03 7.29
CA ASP A 263 -8.92 0.78 6.32
C ASP A 263 -8.15 -0.10 5.32
N ALA A 264 -7.63 -1.26 5.74
CA ALA A 264 -6.97 -2.22 4.86
C ALA A 264 -7.94 -2.85 3.84
N ASP A 265 -9.17 -3.16 4.24
CA ASP A 265 -10.21 -3.61 3.30
C ASP A 265 -10.62 -2.49 2.35
N GLU A 266 -10.79 -1.27 2.86
CA GLU A 266 -11.07 -0.08 2.06
C GLU A 266 -9.98 0.09 1.00
N LEU A 267 -8.71 0.00 1.38
CA LEU A 267 -7.56 0.11 0.48
C LEU A 267 -7.60 -0.96 -0.63
N GLY A 268 -7.87 -2.22 -0.24
CA GLY A 268 -7.96 -3.33 -1.17
C GLY A 268 -9.11 -3.20 -2.17
N LEU A 269 -10.31 -2.83 -1.69
CA LEU A 269 -11.51 -2.63 -2.51
C LEU A 269 -11.44 -1.32 -3.34
N SER A 270 -10.57 -0.38 -2.99
CA SER A 270 -10.41 0.90 -3.68
C SER A 270 -9.16 0.96 -4.56
N TRP A 271 -8.15 1.73 -4.15
CA TRP A 271 -7.03 2.16 -4.99
C TRP A 271 -6.01 1.05 -5.24
N LEU A 272 -5.80 0.12 -4.30
CA LEU A 272 -4.94 -1.03 -4.56
C LEU A 272 -5.60 -1.99 -5.56
N GLY A 273 -6.90 -2.26 -5.40
CA GLY A 273 -7.67 -3.01 -6.39
C GLY A 273 -7.66 -2.33 -7.76
N ALA A 274 -7.84 -1.01 -7.81
CA ALA A 274 -7.82 -0.23 -9.05
C ALA A 274 -6.44 -0.26 -9.72
N LEU A 275 -5.36 -0.15 -8.94
CA LEU A 275 -3.98 -0.30 -9.42
C LEU A 275 -3.77 -1.68 -10.08
N LEU A 276 -4.20 -2.76 -9.43
CA LEU A 276 -4.10 -4.10 -10.01
C LEU A 276 -4.91 -4.22 -11.31
N LYS A 277 -6.18 -3.82 -11.26
CA LYS A 277 -7.15 -4.01 -12.34
C LYS A 277 -6.86 -3.16 -13.58
N GLU A 278 -6.49 -1.89 -13.39
CA GLU A 278 -6.38 -0.93 -14.49
C GLU A 278 -4.94 -0.75 -14.99
N VAL A 279 -3.94 -1.05 -14.15
CA VAL A 279 -2.52 -0.81 -14.46
C VAL A 279 -1.74 -2.11 -14.51
N ALA A 280 -1.48 -2.75 -13.36
CA ALA A 280 -0.46 -3.78 -13.26
C ALA A 280 -0.80 -5.04 -14.06
N VAL A 281 -2.02 -5.56 -13.93
CA VAL A 281 -2.44 -6.80 -14.62
C VAL A 281 -2.53 -6.61 -16.13
N PRO A 282 -3.24 -5.59 -16.67
CA PRO A 282 -3.32 -5.43 -18.12
C PRO A 282 -1.96 -5.14 -18.76
N LEU A 283 -1.13 -4.29 -18.13
CA LEU A 283 0.19 -3.95 -18.66
C LEU A 283 1.12 -5.17 -18.65
N SER A 284 1.14 -5.94 -17.56
CA SER A 284 1.98 -7.15 -17.46
C SER A 284 1.57 -8.18 -18.51
N ARG A 285 0.27 -8.39 -18.73
CA ARG A 285 -0.22 -9.28 -19.79
C ARG A 285 0.23 -8.80 -21.18
N ALA A 286 0.12 -7.52 -21.47
CA ALA A 286 0.54 -6.94 -22.74
C ALA A 286 2.06 -7.04 -22.98
N LYS A 287 2.87 -6.94 -21.91
CA LYS A 287 4.34 -7.00 -21.95
C LYS A 287 4.91 -8.39 -21.66
N GLY A 288 4.07 -9.40 -21.47
CA GLY A 288 4.50 -10.75 -21.17
C GLY A 288 5.14 -10.94 -19.78
N LEU A 289 4.89 -10.05 -18.82
CA LEU A 289 5.43 -10.13 -17.46
C LEU A 289 4.49 -10.90 -16.53
N ARG A 290 5.05 -11.47 -15.46
CA ARG A 290 4.31 -12.03 -14.33
C ARG A 290 3.95 -10.95 -13.30
N VAL A 291 2.80 -11.07 -12.66
CA VAL A 291 2.37 -10.20 -11.56
C VAL A 291 2.50 -10.95 -10.24
N VAL A 292 3.38 -10.45 -9.37
CA VAL A 292 3.55 -10.93 -8.00
C VAL A 292 3.06 -9.85 -7.05
N VAL A 293 2.17 -10.21 -6.13
CA VAL A 293 1.64 -9.32 -5.10
C VAL A 293 2.01 -9.90 -3.75
N THR A 294 2.57 -9.09 -2.86
CA THR A 294 2.85 -9.50 -1.49
C THR A 294 2.38 -8.46 -0.50
N GLY A 295 1.90 -8.91 0.65
CA GLY A 295 1.55 -8.05 1.76
C GLY A 295 1.98 -8.66 3.07
N HIS A 296 2.35 -7.81 4.02
CA HIS A 296 2.65 -8.20 5.40
C HIS A 296 1.53 -7.75 6.34
N SER A 297 1.12 -8.58 7.29
CA SER A 297 0.14 -8.18 8.33
C SER A 297 -1.17 -7.64 7.72
N PHE A 298 -1.61 -6.42 8.04
CA PHE A 298 -2.74 -5.76 7.38
C PHE A 298 -2.47 -5.41 5.90
N GLY A 299 -1.23 -5.31 5.46
CA GLY A 299 -0.88 -5.29 4.05
C GLY A 299 -1.24 -6.61 3.35
N ALA A 300 -1.11 -7.75 4.03
CA ALA A 300 -1.58 -9.05 3.52
C ALA A 300 -3.11 -9.07 3.38
N ARG A 301 -3.82 -8.44 4.34
CA ARG A 301 -5.27 -8.22 4.26
C ARG A 301 -5.63 -7.37 3.05
N ALA A 302 -5.02 -6.20 2.89
CA ALA A 302 -5.29 -5.28 1.77
C ALA A 302 -5.00 -5.92 0.40
N THR A 303 -3.86 -6.59 0.26
CA THR A 303 -3.47 -7.27 -0.99
C THR A 303 -4.37 -8.45 -1.32
N SER A 304 -4.76 -9.26 -0.32
CA SER A 304 -5.76 -10.30 -0.52
C SER A 304 -7.10 -9.73 -0.96
N MET A 305 -7.54 -8.61 -0.37
CA MET A 305 -8.76 -7.94 -0.77
C MET A 305 -8.70 -7.45 -2.22
N ALA A 306 -7.61 -6.79 -2.60
CA ALA A 306 -7.40 -6.28 -3.94
C ALA A 306 -7.33 -7.38 -5.00
N ALA A 307 -6.62 -8.48 -4.72
CA ALA A 307 -6.39 -9.54 -5.69
C ALA A 307 -7.58 -10.51 -5.79
N CYS A 308 -8.27 -10.78 -4.67
CA CYS A 308 -9.33 -11.77 -4.60
C CYS A 308 -10.73 -11.20 -4.87
N ALA A 309 -11.06 -10.02 -4.32
CA ALA A 309 -12.35 -9.38 -4.54
C ALA A 309 -12.32 -8.36 -5.68
N GLY A 310 -11.19 -7.65 -5.84
CA GLY A 310 -11.02 -6.64 -6.87
C GLY A 310 -11.57 -5.27 -6.48
N ALA A 311 -11.36 -4.30 -7.38
CA ALA A 311 -11.80 -2.92 -7.18
C ALA A 311 -13.32 -2.77 -7.29
N VAL A 312 -13.94 -2.19 -6.27
CA VAL A 312 -15.34 -1.76 -6.29
C VAL A 312 -15.49 -0.34 -6.81
N LEU A 313 -14.40 0.41 -6.93
CA LEU A 313 -14.39 1.71 -7.59
C LEU A 313 -14.51 1.56 -9.11
N ALA A 314 -15.26 2.46 -9.72
CA ALA A 314 -15.32 2.65 -11.17
C ALA A 314 -14.71 3.99 -11.57
N ARG A 315 -14.13 4.01 -12.76
CA ARG A 315 -13.72 5.26 -13.41
C ARG A 315 -14.96 6.09 -13.75
N PRO A 316 -14.96 7.41 -13.50
CA PRO A 316 -16.04 8.28 -13.94
C PRO A 316 -16.26 8.17 -15.45
N ALA A 317 -17.52 8.17 -15.88
CA ALA A 317 -17.87 8.16 -17.29
C ALA A 317 -17.18 9.32 -18.04
N GLY A 318 -16.65 9.05 -19.23
CA GLY A 318 -15.89 10.02 -20.02
C GLY A 318 -14.40 10.16 -19.66
N THR A 319 -13.93 9.53 -18.57
CA THR A 319 -12.49 9.44 -18.31
C THR A 319 -11.86 8.46 -19.31
N PRO A 320 -10.83 8.87 -20.09
CA PRO A 320 -10.18 7.98 -21.05
C PRO A 320 -9.76 6.65 -20.42
N ALA A 321 -9.90 5.57 -21.17
CA ALA A 321 -9.35 4.27 -20.77
C ALA A 321 -7.85 4.40 -20.48
N ILE A 322 -7.43 3.88 -19.32
CA ILE A 322 -6.03 3.77 -18.96
C ILE A 322 -5.40 2.75 -19.93
N GLY A 323 -4.84 3.23 -21.04
CA GLY A 323 -4.13 2.40 -22.04
C GLY A 323 -4.74 2.28 -23.45
N GLN A 324 -5.63 3.17 -23.92
CA GLN A 324 -6.04 3.19 -25.35
C GLN A 324 -5.27 4.17 -26.25
N GLY A 325 -4.32 4.94 -25.70
CA GLY A 325 -3.47 5.85 -26.47
C GLY A 325 -2.31 5.13 -27.15
N GLY A 326 -2.56 4.38 -28.22
CA GLY A 326 -1.48 3.75 -29.00
C GLY A 326 -1.91 2.90 -30.19
N ALA A 327 -3.17 2.47 -30.29
CA ALA A 327 -3.68 1.75 -31.46
C ALA A 327 -4.93 2.46 -31.99
N GLN A 328 -4.74 3.49 -32.81
CA GLN A 328 -5.78 3.97 -33.72
C GLN A 328 -5.97 2.91 -34.81
N GLY A 329 -7.04 2.12 -34.71
CA GLY A 329 -7.45 1.20 -35.77
C GLY A 329 -8.52 0.22 -35.32
N GLY A 330 -9.79 0.59 -35.48
CA GLY A 330 -10.91 -0.35 -35.42
C GLY A 330 -11.89 -0.09 -34.28
N ALA A 331 -12.92 0.70 -34.57
CA ALA A 331 -14.13 0.74 -33.78
C ALA A 331 -14.91 -0.59 -33.88
N GLN A 332 -15.81 -0.79 -32.91
CA GLN A 332 -16.88 -1.80 -32.81
C GLN A 332 -16.49 -3.15 -32.19
N GLY A 333 -16.96 -3.33 -30.95
CA GLY A 333 -16.96 -4.59 -30.24
C GLY A 333 -17.55 -4.46 -28.85
N GLY A 334 -18.81 -4.00 -28.75
CA GLY A 334 -19.62 -4.15 -27.54
C GLY A 334 -19.85 -5.64 -27.26
N GLY A 335 -18.89 -6.29 -26.61
CA GLY A 335 -18.95 -7.69 -26.23
C GLY A 335 -19.44 -7.83 -24.80
N GLN A 336 -20.69 -8.25 -24.68
CA GLN A 336 -21.27 -8.84 -23.47
C GLN A 336 -20.38 -9.96 -22.90
N GLY A 337 -20.17 -9.95 -21.57
CA GLY A 337 -20.36 -11.10 -20.68
C GLY A 337 -19.82 -12.48 -21.07
N GLY A 338 -18.73 -12.57 -21.83
CA GLY A 338 -18.14 -13.83 -22.27
C GLY A 338 -17.19 -14.43 -21.24
N ASN A 339 -17.68 -15.42 -20.53
CA ASN A 339 -16.98 -16.31 -19.61
C ASN A 339 -15.88 -17.15 -20.34
N GLN A 340 -14.79 -16.52 -20.78
CA GLN A 340 -13.60 -17.20 -21.30
C GLN A 340 -12.46 -17.18 -20.28
N GLY A 341 -12.50 -18.12 -19.34
CA GLY A 341 -11.48 -19.18 -19.23
C GLY A 341 -10.00 -18.85 -19.03
N GLY A 342 -9.61 -17.62 -18.68
CA GLY A 342 -8.24 -17.29 -18.29
C GLY A 342 -8.12 -17.02 -16.80
N ARG A 343 -7.50 -17.94 -16.06
CA ARG A 343 -7.13 -17.82 -14.64
C ARG A 343 -6.65 -16.40 -14.27
N GLY A 344 -7.00 -16.00 -13.05
CA GLY A 344 -6.67 -14.79 -12.32
C GLY A 344 -5.70 -13.75 -12.87
N GLY A 345 -5.99 -12.46 -12.65
CA GLY A 345 -5.12 -11.34 -13.02
C GLY A 345 -3.72 -11.38 -12.38
N VAL A 346 -3.60 -12.01 -11.20
CA VAL A 346 -2.36 -12.11 -10.42
C VAL A 346 -1.81 -13.53 -10.49
N ASP A 347 -0.55 -13.68 -10.89
CA ASP A 347 0.11 -15.00 -10.98
C ASP A 347 0.42 -15.56 -9.58
N LEU A 348 0.89 -14.71 -8.65
CA LEU A 348 1.25 -15.12 -7.30
C LEU A 348 0.88 -14.04 -6.27
N LEU A 349 0.10 -14.43 -5.25
CA LEU A 349 -0.18 -13.64 -4.05
C LEU A 349 0.52 -14.28 -2.84
N ILE A 350 1.35 -13.53 -2.12
CA ILE A 350 2.07 -13.99 -0.93
C ILE A 350 1.64 -13.16 0.30
N GLY A 351 0.91 -13.80 1.22
CA GLY A 351 0.57 -13.24 2.53
C GLY A 351 1.64 -13.57 3.58
N LEU A 352 2.48 -12.60 3.91
CA LEU A 352 3.49 -12.70 4.96
C LEU A 352 2.85 -12.39 6.32
N GLN A 353 2.77 -13.38 7.22
CA GLN A 353 2.22 -13.24 8.57
C GLN A 353 0.87 -12.48 8.57
N GLY A 354 -0.11 -13.02 7.85
CA GLY A 354 -1.32 -12.27 7.53
C GLY A 354 -2.22 -11.97 8.73
N ALA A 355 -2.58 -10.70 8.90
CA ALA A 355 -3.47 -10.23 9.97
C ALA A 355 -4.93 -10.14 9.47
N TYR A 356 -5.46 -11.25 8.96
CA TYR A 356 -6.88 -11.41 8.66
C TYR A 356 -7.34 -12.86 8.85
N ALA A 357 -8.65 -13.07 9.02
CA ALA A 357 -9.22 -14.39 9.26
C ALA A 357 -9.05 -15.33 8.05
N ILE A 358 -8.60 -16.57 8.27
CA ILE A 358 -8.43 -17.59 7.21
C ILE A 358 -9.72 -17.90 6.47
N ASN A 359 -10.85 -17.76 7.16
CA ASN A 359 -12.17 -18.01 6.63
C ASN A 359 -12.54 -17.10 5.45
N ARG A 360 -11.85 -15.95 5.30
CA ARG A 360 -11.92 -15.14 4.09
C ARG A 360 -11.60 -15.96 2.84
N ILE A 361 -10.63 -16.87 2.94
CA ILE A 361 -10.16 -17.72 1.83
C ILE A 361 -10.96 -19.03 1.75
N THR A 362 -11.30 -19.64 2.88
CA THR A 362 -12.00 -20.94 2.88
C THR A 362 -13.50 -20.80 2.56
N GLY A 363 -14.03 -19.58 2.54
CA GLY A 363 -15.43 -19.29 2.23
C GLY A 363 -16.39 -19.62 3.37
N ARG A 364 -15.86 -19.92 4.57
CA ARG A 364 -16.67 -20.08 5.78
C ARG A 364 -17.04 -18.69 6.31
N TRP A 365 -18.25 -18.54 6.83
CA TRP A 365 -18.69 -17.28 7.43
C TRP A 365 -17.83 -16.93 8.66
N THR A 366 -17.62 -15.65 8.92
CA THR A 366 -17.00 -15.17 10.17
C THR A 366 -17.69 -13.93 10.71
N PRO A 367 -17.51 -13.65 12.02
CA PRO A 367 -17.77 -12.33 12.58
C PRO A 367 -17.03 -11.18 11.88
N ASP A 368 -15.91 -11.44 11.18
CA ASP A 368 -15.17 -10.48 10.34
C ASP A 368 -15.89 -10.15 9.01
N GLY A 369 -17.05 -10.77 8.75
CA GLY A 369 -17.97 -10.40 7.67
C GLY A 369 -17.52 -10.81 6.27
N ALA A 370 -16.36 -10.35 5.81
CA ALA A 370 -15.87 -10.60 4.46
C ALA A 370 -15.38 -12.03 4.24
N TYR A 371 -15.72 -12.57 3.08
CA TYR A 371 -15.15 -13.80 2.54
C TYR A 371 -15.25 -13.82 1.02
N PHE A 372 -14.34 -14.55 0.38
CA PHE A 372 -14.30 -14.74 -1.07
C PHE A 372 -15.10 -16.00 -1.42
N PRO A 373 -16.30 -15.88 -2.03
CA PRO A 373 -17.17 -17.04 -2.29
C PRO A 373 -16.51 -18.12 -3.15
N LYS A 374 -15.60 -17.70 -4.03
CA LYS A 374 -14.80 -18.57 -4.89
C LYS A 374 -13.39 -18.83 -4.33
N GLY A 375 -13.15 -18.59 -3.05
CA GLY A 375 -11.87 -18.80 -2.39
C GLY A 375 -10.65 -18.16 -3.07
N CYS A 376 -10.82 -16.96 -3.66
CA CYS A 376 -9.77 -16.24 -4.37
C CYS A 376 -9.32 -16.87 -5.72
N ASP A 377 -10.25 -17.44 -6.51
CA ASP A 377 -9.93 -17.98 -7.84
C ASP A 377 -9.43 -16.93 -8.87
N ALA A 378 -9.46 -15.63 -8.53
CA ALA A 378 -8.86 -14.54 -9.29
C ALA A 378 -7.32 -14.45 -9.11
N VAL A 379 -6.73 -15.31 -8.31
CA VAL A 379 -5.28 -15.47 -8.14
C VAL A 379 -4.88 -16.88 -8.59
N GLN A 380 -3.84 -17.00 -9.41
CA GLN A 380 -3.39 -18.31 -9.89
C GLN A 380 -2.76 -19.13 -8.76
N HIS A 381 -1.89 -18.52 -7.96
CA HIS A 381 -1.27 -19.13 -6.79
C HIS A 381 -1.35 -18.19 -5.57
N LEU A 382 -1.95 -18.68 -4.48
CA LEU A 382 -2.00 -18.03 -3.18
C LEU A 382 -1.08 -18.76 -2.21
N VAL A 383 -0.18 -18.03 -1.56
CA VAL A 383 0.71 -18.56 -0.52
C VAL A 383 0.49 -17.77 0.75
N LEU A 384 0.21 -18.48 1.85
CA LEU A 384 0.11 -17.92 3.19
C LEU A 384 1.29 -18.43 4.04
N THR A 385 1.73 -17.62 4.99
CA THR A 385 2.76 -18.01 5.96
C THR A 385 2.24 -17.80 7.38
N ALA A 386 2.53 -18.75 8.26
CA ALA A 386 2.23 -18.68 9.69
C ALA A 386 3.47 -18.95 10.54
N SER A 387 3.51 -18.45 11.78
CA SER A 387 4.60 -18.74 12.71
C SER A 387 4.07 -18.85 14.14
N LYS A 388 4.61 -19.80 14.93
CA LYS A 388 4.35 -19.86 16.37
C LYS A 388 4.98 -18.69 17.15
N ASN A 389 5.94 -18.00 16.54
CA ASN A 389 6.65 -16.89 17.16
C ASN A 389 5.99 -15.54 16.86
N ASP A 390 5.00 -15.51 15.95
CA ASP A 390 4.16 -14.35 15.72
C ASP A 390 3.12 -14.22 16.84
N LYS A 391 3.35 -13.23 17.70
CA LYS A 391 2.46 -12.92 18.82
C LYS A 391 1.49 -11.79 18.49
N ALA A 392 1.68 -11.06 17.39
CA ALA A 392 0.82 -9.94 17.00
C ALA A 392 -0.58 -10.42 16.62
N VAL A 393 -0.68 -11.59 15.99
CA VAL A 393 -1.95 -12.19 15.54
C VAL A 393 -2.42 -13.34 16.44
N SER A 394 -1.67 -13.68 17.49
CA SER A 394 -1.96 -14.79 18.41
C SER A 394 -3.14 -14.55 19.37
N SER A 395 -3.78 -13.38 19.33
CA SER A 395 -4.95 -13.13 20.16
C SER A 395 -6.17 -13.84 19.58
N GLU A 396 -6.49 -15.03 20.12
CA GLU A 396 -7.68 -15.85 19.87
C GLU A 396 -9.04 -15.12 20.07
N ILE A 397 -9.01 -13.83 20.44
CA ILE A 397 -10.19 -13.07 20.88
C ILE A 397 -11.17 -12.79 19.71
N PHE A 398 -10.72 -12.79 18.44
CA PHE A 398 -11.55 -12.29 17.33
C PHE A 398 -11.68 -13.20 16.10
N ALA A 399 -10.68 -14.01 15.75
CA ALA A 399 -10.72 -14.93 14.60
C ALA A 399 -9.49 -15.86 14.55
N ASP A 400 -9.59 -16.93 13.77
CA ASP A 400 -8.45 -17.73 13.31
C ASP A 400 -7.66 -16.97 12.23
N TYR A 401 -6.53 -16.36 12.60
CA TYR A 401 -5.72 -15.49 11.71
C TYR A 401 -4.75 -16.27 10.82
N THR A 402 -4.54 -15.78 9.59
CA THR A 402 -3.65 -16.45 8.60
C THR A 402 -2.15 -16.42 8.94
N GLY A 403 -1.71 -15.60 9.89
CA GLY A 403 -0.33 -15.59 10.39
C GLY A 403 -0.07 -16.54 11.56
N GLU A 404 -1.11 -17.16 12.11
CA GLU A 404 -1.03 -17.93 13.36
C GLU A 404 -0.80 -19.42 13.10
N LEU A 405 0.16 -20.05 13.80
CA LEU A 405 0.42 -21.49 13.64
C LEU A 405 -0.78 -22.37 14.03
N GLY A 406 -1.54 -22.00 15.07
CA GLY A 406 -2.74 -22.75 15.45
C GLY A 406 -3.79 -22.79 14.33
N THR A 407 -3.90 -21.70 13.55
CA THR A 407 -4.76 -21.66 12.36
C THR A 407 -4.19 -22.52 11.23
N TYR A 408 -2.87 -22.51 11.02
CA TYR A 408 -2.20 -23.43 10.10
C TYR A 408 -2.49 -24.89 10.44
N ASP A 409 -2.29 -25.32 11.69
CA ASP A 409 -2.50 -26.70 12.13
C ASP A 409 -3.94 -27.16 11.88
N LYS A 410 -4.93 -26.31 12.21
CA LYS A 410 -6.36 -26.59 11.96
C LYS A 410 -6.66 -26.81 10.48
N ILE A 411 -6.13 -25.96 9.60
CA ILE A 411 -6.35 -26.04 8.15
C ILE A 411 -5.64 -27.26 7.56
N CYS A 412 -4.39 -27.48 7.96
CA CYS A 412 -3.56 -28.55 7.41
C CYS A 412 -3.94 -29.94 7.90
N ALA A 413 -4.63 -30.05 9.04
CA ALA A 413 -5.29 -31.29 9.46
C ALA A 413 -6.61 -31.55 8.73
N ASP A 414 -7.27 -30.53 8.18
CA ASP A 414 -8.53 -30.64 7.45
C ASP A 414 -8.28 -30.92 5.96
N ASN A 415 -8.32 -32.20 5.59
CA ASN A 415 -8.19 -32.69 4.22
C ASN A 415 -9.27 -32.13 3.24
N SER A 416 -10.33 -31.49 3.73
CA SER A 416 -11.33 -30.83 2.87
C SER A 416 -10.87 -29.44 2.40
N THR A 417 -9.90 -28.84 3.09
CA THR A 417 -9.36 -27.54 2.73
C THR A 417 -8.43 -27.72 1.52
N ARG A 418 -8.64 -26.94 0.47
CA ARG A 418 -7.86 -27.04 -0.79
C ARG A 418 -6.44 -26.47 -0.66
N PHE A 419 -5.84 -26.52 0.54
CA PHE A 419 -4.50 -26.03 0.81
C PHE A 419 -3.49 -27.16 0.70
N SER A 420 -2.36 -26.86 0.06
CA SER A 420 -1.15 -27.65 0.21
C SER A 420 -0.35 -27.10 1.37
N CYS A 421 -0.06 -27.93 2.36
CA CYS A 421 0.67 -27.52 3.55
C CYS A 421 2.13 -27.94 3.50
N GLY A 422 3.01 -27.06 3.93
CA GLY A 422 4.45 -27.30 4.00
C GLY A 422 5.11 -26.45 5.07
N ALA A 423 6.43 -26.52 5.17
CA ALA A 423 7.21 -25.73 6.11
C ALA A 423 8.42 -25.11 5.42
N ALA A 424 8.80 -23.92 5.87
CA ALA A 424 10.07 -23.29 5.52
C ALA A 424 11.09 -23.55 6.63
N ASP A 425 12.30 -23.95 6.23
CA ASP A 425 13.43 -24.08 7.16
C ASP A 425 13.98 -22.69 7.56
N ALA A 426 14.94 -22.68 8.49
CA ALA A 426 15.57 -21.44 8.95
C ALA A 426 16.31 -20.66 7.86
N LYS A 427 16.57 -21.27 6.69
CA LYS A 427 17.26 -20.66 5.54
C LYS A 427 16.27 -20.20 4.45
N GLY A 428 14.97 -20.38 4.65
CA GLY A 428 13.95 -20.03 3.67
C GLY A 428 13.72 -21.09 2.59
N ASN A 429 14.29 -22.30 2.73
CA ASN A 429 13.98 -23.40 1.83
C ASN A 429 12.63 -24.00 2.20
N ILE A 430 11.80 -24.29 1.20
CA ILE A 430 10.52 -24.94 1.39
C ILE A 430 10.76 -26.46 1.28
N GLY A 431 10.43 -27.20 2.33
CA GLY A 431 10.59 -28.67 2.36
C GLY A 431 9.94 -29.33 1.14
N LEU A 432 10.68 -30.21 0.45
CA LEU A 432 10.34 -30.76 -0.87
C LEU A 432 9.24 -31.83 -0.90
N ASN A 433 8.52 -32.09 0.20
CA ASN A 433 7.34 -32.94 0.10
C ASN A 433 6.29 -32.19 -0.68
N PRO A 434 5.81 -32.72 -1.82
CA PRO A 434 5.28 -31.89 -2.87
C PRO A 434 4.06 -31.17 -2.32
N LEU A 435 4.19 -29.86 -2.11
CA LEU A 435 3.05 -28.99 -2.34
C LEU A 435 2.69 -29.28 -3.80
N PRO A 436 1.54 -29.90 -4.14
CA PRO A 436 1.13 -29.97 -5.53
C PRO A 436 1.26 -28.57 -6.18
N GLN A 437 1.18 -28.49 -7.50
CA GLN A 437 0.87 -27.21 -8.17
C GLN A 437 -0.54 -26.70 -7.80
N ALA A 438 -0.96 -26.90 -6.55
CA ALA A 438 -2.17 -26.38 -5.99
C ALA A 438 -2.15 -24.87 -6.11
N ALA A 439 -3.33 -24.34 -6.38
CA ALA A 439 -3.55 -22.91 -6.42
C ALA A 439 -3.35 -22.26 -5.04
N ARG A 440 -3.22 -23.03 -3.95
CA ARG A 440 -3.17 -22.52 -2.57
C ARG A 440 -2.17 -23.30 -1.73
N ALA A 441 -1.21 -22.60 -1.15
CA ALA A 441 -0.23 -23.14 -0.21
C ALA A 441 -0.30 -22.42 1.14
N TYR A 442 -0.08 -23.16 2.21
CA TYR A 442 0.07 -22.60 3.56
C TYR A 442 1.39 -23.14 4.13
N ILE A 443 2.24 -22.24 4.62
CA ILE A 443 3.61 -22.54 5.02
C ILE A 443 3.78 -22.23 6.50
N ASP A 444 4.18 -23.24 7.28
CA ASP A 444 4.74 -23.03 8.61
C ASP A 444 6.15 -22.43 8.45
N ALA A 445 6.28 -21.17 8.80
CA ALA A 445 7.51 -20.41 8.77
C ALA A 445 8.13 -20.26 10.17
N SER A 446 7.77 -21.11 11.14
CA SER A 446 8.22 -20.99 12.54
C SER A 446 9.74 -21.10 12.73
N GLN A 447 10.47 -21.78 11.84
CA GLN A 447 11.94 -21.81 11.88
C GLN A 447 12.56 -20.58 11.21
N LEU A 448 11.86 -19.99 10.26
CA LEU A 448 12.29 -18.81 9.53
C LEU A 448 12.00 -17.53 10.31
N ILE A 449 10.83 -17.42 10.94
CA ILE A 449 10.30 -16.23 11.60
C ILE A 449 10.39 -16.48 13.11
N THR A 450 11.49 -16.03 13.72
CA THR A 450 11.93 -16.42 15.08
C THR A 450 12.37 -15.24 15.95
N TYR A 451 12.91 -14.18 15.36
CA TYR A 451 13.49 -13.05 16.10
C TYR A 451 12.50 -11.90 16.22
N ASN A 452 12.55 -11.15 17.31
CA ASN A 452 11.83 -9.88 17.35
C ASN A 452 12.63 -8.85 16.53
N ALA A 453 12.00 -8.22 15.53
CA ALA A 453 12.65 -7.14 14.81
C ALA A 453 12.86 -5.92 15.74
N PHE A 454 13.95 -5.18 15.51
CA PHE A 454 14.31 -4.04 16.34
C PHE A 454 13.16 -3.02 16.38
N ASP A 455 12.79 -2.60 17.60
CA ASP A 455 11.69 -1.67 17.88
C ASP A 455 10.32 -2.08 17.29
N SER A 456 10.13 -3.38 17.07
CA SER A 456 8.84 -3.94 16.66
C SER A 456 8.09 -4.60 17.81
N GLY A 457 6.76 -4.48 17.80
CA GLY A 457 5.87 -5.18 18.73
C GLY A 457 5.37 -6.52 18.15
N GLY A 458 4.81 -7.37 19.01
CA GLY A 458 4.14 -8.60 18.55
C GLY A 458 5.04 -9.81 18.31
N GLY A 459 6.21 -9.87 18.97
CA GLY A 459 7.13 -11.01 18.84
C GLY A 459 7.83 -11.03 17.49
N ALA A 460 7.87 -12.18 16.81
CA ALA A 460 8.54 -12.31 15.53
C ALA A 460 7.71 -11.86 14.32
N HIS A 461 6.59 -11.15 14.53
CA HIS A 461 5.67 -10.73 13.47
C HIS A 461 6.36 -9.98 12.32
N SER A 462 7.37 -9.16 12.65
CA SER A 462 8.16 -8.38 11.69
C SER A 462 9.51 -9.02 11.34
N ASP A 463 9.74 -10.30 11.67
CA ASP A 463 10.95 -11.05 11.28
C ASP A 463 10.94 -11.48 9.81
N ILE A 464 10.62 -10.53 8.93
CA ILE A 464 10.47 -10.76 7.49
C ILE A 464 11.48 -9.97 6.66
N TYR A 465 12.34 -9.17 7.30
CA TYR A 465 13.29 -8.29 6.61
C TYR A 465 14.65 -8.95 6.34
N ARG A 466 14.82 -10.21 6.75
CA ARG A 466 16.11 -10.90 6.68
C ARG A 466 16.35 -11.56 5.33
N ARG A 467 17.61 -11.92 5.10
CA ARG A 467 18.05 -12.61 3.88
C ARG A 467 17.24 -13.87 3.63
N GLU A 468 17.00 -14.66 4.67
CA GLU A 468 16.32 -15.94 4.55
C GLU A 468 14.84 -15.78 4.14
N THR A 469 14.21 -14.64 4.46
CA THR A 469 12.89 -14.30 3.92
C THR A 469 12.96 -13.99 2.43
N GLY A 470 14.03 -13.34 1.97
CA GLY A 470 14.31 -13.16 0.55
C GLY A 470 14.48 -14.49 -0.19
N GLU A 471 15.19 -15.45 0.41
CA GLU A 471 15.32 -16.82 -0.11
C GLU A 471 13.95 -17.52 -0.21
N LEU A 472 13.11 -17.41 0.83
CA LEU A 472 11.73 -17.93 0.78
C LEU A 472 10.93 -17.31 -0.37
N LEU A 473 10.94 -15.97 -0.49
CA LEU A 473 10.21 -15.28 -1.55
C LEU A 473 10.69 -15.71 -2.93
N TRP A 474 12.00 -15.81 -3.13
CA TRP A 474 12.54 -16.26 -4.41
C TRP A 474 12.14 -17.70 -4.71
N ASN A 475 12.21 -18.61 -3.75
CA ASN A 475 11.76 -20.00 -3.90
C ASN A 475 10.27 -20.07 -4.31
N LEU A 476 9.42 -19.22 -3.74
CA LEU A 476 8.00 -19.12 -4.10
C LEU A 476 7.79 -18.57 -5.51
N ILE A 477 8.51 -17.51 -5.88
CA ILE A 477 8.45 -16.91 -7.22
C ILE A 477 8.88 -17.93 -8.26
N LEU A 478 10.04 -18.56 -8.09
CA LEU A 478 10.57 -19.57 -9.00
C LEU A 478 9.59 -20.73 -9.20
N ARG A 479 8.87 -21.12 -8.15
CA ARG A 479 7.93 -22.24 -8.19
C ARG A 479 6.59 -21.87 -8.85
N TYR A 480 6.03 -20.71 -8.54
CA TYR A 480 4.63 -20.39 -8.86
C TYR A 480 4.46 -19.30 -9.91
N ALA A 481 5.46 -18.44 -10.09
CA ALA A 481 5.45 -17.39 -11.10
C ALA A 481 6.87 -17.21 -11.65
N PRO A 482 7.49 -18.25 -12.26
CA PRO A 482 8.85 -18.13 -12.77
C PRO A 482 8.95 -17.02 -13.84
N PRO A 483 10.14 -16.39 -13.97
CA PRO A 483 10.43 -15.47 -15.08
C PRO A 483 10.00 -16.09 -16.42
N ARG A 484 9.44 -15.26 -17.31
CA ARG A 484 9.12 -15.70 -18.68
C ARG A 484 10.31 -15.62 -19.61
#